data_AF-A0A2H0P7P2-F1
#
_entry.id   AF-A0A2H0P7P2-F1
#
_cell.length_a   1.000
_cell.length_b   1.000
_cell.length_c   1.000
_cell.angle_alpha   90.00
_cell.angle_beta   90.00
_cell.angle_gamma   90.00
#
_symmetry.space_group_name_H-M   'P 1'
#
loop_
_entity.id
_entity.type
_entity.pdbx_description
1 polymer ?
#
loop_
_entity_poly.entity_id
_entity_poly.type
_entity_poly.pdbx_seq_one_letter_code
_entity_poly.pdbx_strand_id
1 'polypeptide(L)'
;MTIDNIYLSIIVPAYNSGTFIIRSLDTIENFIKSLAYSTELIVVDDGSTDNTFTVVKEWMDRPKSYYARLIGLHKNLGKGGGVAKGILEAKGKYRVFLDADLAYEPPQILRIVATLEDGNDVATACRVDADSRYTISPAFFHYLYTRHMASRLINWILRHTVIPHCRDSQAGLKGFTADAAKMIFSRLKIFGFPFDIEVLFLAEKMGLHSREVAIEHRYFSEPTTVVFMQDGVSIGSSVLKIWYNYLLGRYSLPVKDGKKKLIINADDYGMTLPVSKGILRTIEAGTVRSTSVMTNSPEFEASMDELARLNPHPEVGLHATLTWGRPLSHLKDIPTLVDKNGRFLSRNKLLLRSLLGKISPHDVYKEMHAQCKRLSKRYPDISHIDGHHHVHVFPVIRKATEAVAREFGIKFVRSPREGLWSPWYKACVRRLMIGMLSSSKPTYWRSRGFATSDHFGGYSLSGGSGLKKRWLGTLAILPNGTTEIMVHPGYCSENKDTYNEGRKDEVAVLTDPEVVAKIVHPV
;
A
#
# COMPACT_ATOMS: atom_id res chain seq x y z
N MET A 1 -31.62 3.20 -32.66
CA MET A 1 -30.96 2.76 -31.41
C MET A 1 -31.44 3.68 -30.30
N THR A 2 -31.76 3.17 -29.12
CA THR A 2 -32.04 3.99 -27.93
C THR A 2 -30.73 4.25 -27.20
N ILE A 3 -30.55 5.48 -26.69
CA ILE A 3 -29.30 5.93 -26.04
C ILE A 3 -28.98 5.14 -24.77
N ASP A 4 -29.97 4.43 -24.21
CA ASP A 4 -29.87 3.80 -22.89
C ASP A 4 -29.12 2.45 -22.86
N ASN A 5 -28.68 1.92 -24.01
CA ASN A 5 -27.95 0.64 -24.09
C ASN A 5 -26.64 0.77 -24.87
N ILE A 6 -25.78 1.75 -24.57
CA ILE A 6 -24.44 1.83 -25.17
C ILE A 6 -23.49 0.86 -24.45
N TYR A 7 -22.78 0.03 -25.22
CA TYR A 7 -21.86 -0.98 -24.69
C TYR A 7 -20.48 -0.38 -24.43
N LEU A 8 -19.96 0.34 -25.42
CA LEU A 8 -18.62 0.90 -25.41
C LEU A 8 -18.66 2.40 -25.70
N SER A 9 -18.00 3.19 -24.85
CA SER A 9 -17.66 4.58 -25.14
C SER A 9 -16.19 4.69 -25.45
N ILE A 10 -15.88 5.29 -26.59
CA ILE A 10 -14.51 5.62 -27.01
C ILE A 10 -14.34 7.14 -26.84
N ILE A 11 -13.41 7.54 -25.97
CA ILE A 11 -13.13 8.93 -25.64
C ILE A 11 -11.80 9.34 -26.28
N VAL A 12 -11.81 10.41 -27.07
CA VAL A 12 -10.61 10.94 -27.73
C VAL A 12 -10.39 12.40 -27.28
N PRO A 13 -9.48 12.66 -26.33
CA PRO A 13 -9.09 14.02 -26.00
C PRO A 13 -8.26 14.63 -27.14
N ALA A 14 -8.58 15.85 -27.55
CA ALA A 14 -7.89 16.58 -28.61
C ALA A 14 -7.50 17.98 -28.12
N TYR A 15 -6.28 18.38 -28.44
CA TYR A 15 -5.79 19.74 -28.24
C TYR A 15 -4.78 20.05 -29.35
N ASN A 16 -5.03 21.11 -30.12
CA ASN A 16 -4.18 21.56 -31.22
C ASN A 16 -3.72 20.40 -32.15
N SER A 17 -4.67 19.57 -32.56
CA SER A 17 -4.47 18.34 -33.35
C SER A 17 -5.03 18.44 -34.77
N GLY A 18 -5.38 19.64 -35.24
CA GLY A 18 -6.13 19.86 -36.48
C GLY A 18 -5.45 19.30 -37.73
N THR A 19 -4.12 19.20 -37.71
CA THR A 19 -3.32 18.69 -38.83
C THR A 19 -3.44 17.19 -39.07
N PHE A 20 -3.81 16.40 -38.05
CA PHE A 20 -3.84 14.93 -38.16
C PHE A 20 -5.13 14.28 -37.63
N ILE A 21 -5.94 14.98 -36.81
CA ILE A 21 -7.09 14.40 -36.10
C ILE A 21 -8.09 13.72 -37.04
N ILE A 22 -8.32 14.24 -38.25
CA ILE A 22 -9.27 13.66 -39.21
C ILE A 22 -8.86 12.23 -39.61
N ARG A 23 -7.58 12.01 -39.88
CA ARG A 23 -7.05 10.67 -40.20
C ARG A 23 -7.26 9.70 -39.04
N SER A 24 -7.04 10.18 -37.82
CA SER A 24 -7.27 9.39 -36.61
C SER A 24 -8.74 9.03 -36.44
N LEU A 25 -9.65 10.00 -36.63
CA LEU A 25 -11.09 9.78 -36.52
C LEU A 25 -11.62 8.84 -37.61
N ASP A 26 -11.13 8.93 -38.84
CA ASP A 26 -11.48 7.99 -39.91
C ASP A 26 -11.03 6.55 -39.56
N THR A 27 -9.85 6.40 -38.95
CA THR A 27 -9.34 5.10 -38.49
C THR A 27 -10.19 4.52 -37.36
N ILE A 28 -10.58 5.36 -36.40
CA ILE A 28 -11.49 4.97 -35.30
C ILE A 28 -12.88 4.62 -35.86
N GLU A 29 -13.41 5.39 -36.81
CA GLU A 29 -14.71 5.13 -37.43
C GLU A 29 -14.74 3.78 -38.14
N ASN A 30 -13.70 3.44 -38.90
CA ASN A 30 -13.58 2.14 -39.55
C ASN A 30 -13.56 1.00 -38.53
N PHE A 31 -12.86 1.19 -37.42
CA PHE A 31 -12.88 0.23 -36.31
C PHE A 31 -14.28 0.11 -35.71
N ILE A 32 -14.96 1.22 -35.38
CA ILE A 32 -16.32 1.21 -34.83
C ILE A 32 -17.29 0.47 -35.75
N LYS A 33 -17.21 0.72 -37.07
CA LYS A 33 -18.05 0.03 -38.07
C LYS A 33 -17.83 -1.47 -38.13
N SER A 34 -16.66 -1.95 -37.70
CA SER A 34 -16.36 -3.40 -37.61
C SER A 34 -16.89 -4.05 -36.33
N LEU A 35 -17.34 -3.27 -35.35
CA LEU A 35 -17.84 -3.79 -34.07
C LEU A 35 -19.31 -4.21 -34.18
N ALA A 36 -19.63 -5.34 -33.54
CA ALA A 36 -21.02 -5.76 -33.35
C ALA A 36 -21.73 -5.02 -32.21
N TYR A 37 -21.00 -4.22 -31.42
CA TYR A 37 -21.52 -3.54 -30.24
C TYR A 37 -22.01 -2.13 -30.55
N SER A 38 -23.09 -1.72 -29.89
CA SER A 38 -23.52 -0.32 -29.82
C SER A 38 -22.41 0.52 -29.19
N THR A 39 -21.88 1.46 -29.96
CA THR A 39 -20.71 2.25 -29.59
C THR A 39 -21.04 3.74 -29.63
N GLU A 40 -20.48 4.51 -28.70
CA GLU A 40 -20.41 5.96 -28.81
C GLU A 40 -18.97 6.44 -28.93
N LEU A 41 -18.75 7.44 -29.78
CA LEU A 41 -17.50 8.17 -29.93
C LEU A 41 -17.67 9.57 -29.34
N ILE A 42 -16.80 9.94 -28.41
CA ILE A 42 -16.78 11.24 -27.77
C ILE A 42 -15.43 11.89 -28.04
N VAL A 43 -15.42 12.94 -28.87
CA VAL A 43 -14.22 13.77 -29.04
C VAL A 43 -14.34 14.95 -28.09
N VAL A 44 -13.30 15.19 -27.30
CA VAL A 44 -13.23 16.31 -26.36
C VAL A 44 -12.17 17.28 -26.82
N ASP A 45 -12.57 18.41 -27.36
CA ASP A 45 -11.67 19.52 -27.68
C ASP A 45 -11.37 20.32 -26.41
N ASP A 46 -10.13 20.23 -25.93
CA ASP A 46 -9.64 20.87 -24.70
C ASP A 46 -9.28 22.36 -24.93
N GLY A 47 -10.19 23.11 -25.54
CA GLY A 47 -10.03 24.53 -25.84
C GLY A 47 -8.89 24.81 -26.81
N SER A 48 -8.88 24.13 -27.95
CA SER A 48 -7.85 24.32 -28.98
C SER A 48 -7.86 25.75 -29.52
N THR A 49 -6.68 26.23 -29.88
CA THR A 49 -6.48 27.56 -30.49
C THR A 49 -6.28 27.50 -32.00
N ASP A 50 -6.11 26.30 -32.55
CA ASP A 50 -6.03 26.05 -33.99
C ASP A 50 -7.41 25.68 -34.58
N ASN A 51 -7.43 25.11 -35.79
CA ASN A 51 -8.66 24.69 -36.46
C ASN A 51 -9.22 23.33 -35.99
N THR A 52 -8.70 22.72 -34.90
CA THR A 52 -9.13 21.39 -34.41
C THR A 52 -10.63 21.29 -34.24
N PHE A 53 -11.25 22.24 -33.52
CA PHE A 53 -12.68 22.22 -33.25
C PHE A 53 -13.50 22.24 -34.55
N THR A 54 -13.13 23.11 -35.48
CA THR A 54 -13.82 23.28 -36.77
C THR A 54 -13.77 22.00 -37.59
N VAL A 55 -12.57 21.43 -37.80
CA VAL A 55 -12.43 20.23 -38.64
C VAL A 55 -13.12 19.02 -38.01
N VAL A 56 -13.07 18.88 -36.68
CA VAL A 56 -13.78 17.80 -35.98
C VAL A 56 -15.30 17.99 -36.08
N LYS A 57 -15.81 19.22 -35.98
CA LYS A 57 -17.24 19.50 -36.15
C LYS A 57 -17.72 19.12 -37.55
N GLU A 58 -17.01 19.54 -38.59
CA GLU A 58 -17.29 19.15 -39.98
C GLU A 58 -17.26 17.63 -40.18
N TRP A 59 -16.34 16.94 -39.50
CA TRP A 59 -16.27 15.48 -39.53
C TRP A 59 -17.45 14.81 -38.82
N MET A 60 -17.97 15.40 -37.74
CA MET A 60 -19.13 14.93 -36.99
C MET A 60 -20.44 15.09 -37.76
N ASP A 61 -20.54 16.07 -38.65
CA ASP A 61 -21.73 16.32 -39.49
C ASP A 61 -21.92 15.26 -40.60
N ARG A 62 -20.90 14.40 -40.84
CA ARG A 62 -21.00 13.27 -41.77
C ARG A 62 -22.01 12.23 -41.24
N PRO A 63 -22.79 11.55 -42.10
CA PRO A 63 -23.71 10.49 -41.65
C PRO A 63 -22.99 9.38 -40.88
N LYS A 64 -23.46 9.06 -39.67
CA LYS A 64 -22.90 8.01 -38.80
C LYS A 64 -23.92 6.91 -38.52
N SER A 65 -23.47 5.66 -38.51
CA SER A 65 -24.25 4.50 -38.06
C SER A 65 -24.16 4.24 -36.55
N TYR A 66 -23.45 5.09 -35.82
CA TYR A 66 -23.14 5.00 -34.40
C TYR A 66 -23.29 6.39 -33.74
N TYR A 67 -23.30 6.44 -32.41
CA TYR A 67 -23.38 7.72 -31.71
C TYR A 67 -22.04 8.43 -31.75
N ALA A 68 -22.02 9.68 -32.17
CA ALA A 68 -20.82 10.51 -32.14
C ALA A 68 -21.16 11.88 -31.57
N ARG A 69 -20.29 12.43 -30.73
CA ARG A 69 -20.44 13.80 -30.24
C ARG A 69 -19.11 14.49 -30.00
N LEU A 70 -19.12 15.80 -30.16
CA LEU A 70 -18.03 16.72 -29.85
C LEU A 70 -18.37 17.50 -28.58
N ILE A 71 -17.42 17.55 -27.66
CA ILE A 71 -17.48 18.39 -26.46
C ILE A 71 -16.36 19.43 -26.58
N GLY A 72 -16.70 20.71 -26.72
CA GLY A 72 -15.73 21.80 -26.71
C GLY A 72 -15.61 22.42 -25.32
N LEU A 73 -14.38 22.55 -24.81
CA LEU A 73 -14.08 23.26 -23.57
C LEU A 73 -13.71 24.72 -23.89
N HIS A 74 -14.15 25.65 -23.04
CA HIS A 74 -13.86 27.08 -23.25
C HIS A 74 -12.40 27.46 -23.02
N LYS A 75 -11.64 26.63 -22.31
CA LYS A 75 -10.21 26.82 -22.04
C LYS A 75 -9.54 25.46 -21.87
N ASN A 76 -8.24 25.42 -22.16
CA ASN A 76 -7.42 24.25 -21.89
C ASN A 76 -7.35 23.94 -20.38
N LEU A 77 -7.82 22.76 -20.00
CA LEU A 77 -7.73 22.20 -18.66
C LEU A 77 -6.60 21.18 -18.51
N GLY A 78 -5.99 20.78 -19.63
CA GLY A 78 -5.00 19.74 -19.76
C GLY A 78 -5.64 18.40 -20.11
N LYS A 79 -4.81 17.46 -20.58
CA LYS A 79 -5.22 16.12 -21.01
C LYS A 79 -6.17 15.43 -20.02
N GLY A 80 -5.85 15.47 -18.73
CA GLY A 80 -6.68 14.87 -17.68
C GLY A 80 -8.04 15.55 -17.53
N GLY A 81 -8.15 16.86 -17.78
CA GLY A 81 -9.41 17.58 -17.82
C GLY A 81 -10.29 17.16 -19.00
N GLY A 82 -9.71 17.09 -20.21
CA GLY A 82 -10.39 16.60 -21.41
C GLY A 82 -10.87 15.16 -21.26
N VAL A 83 -9.99 14.25 -20.80
CA VAL A 83 -10.35 12.85 -20.53
C VAL A 83 -11.44 12.75 -19.46
N ALA A 84 -11.30 13.46 -18.33
CA ALA A 84 -12.29 13.40 -17.27
C ALA A 84 -13.68 13.86 -17.73
N LYS A 85 -13.75 14.95 -18.52
CA LYS A 85 -15.02 15.41 -19.09
C LYS A 85 -15.64 14.35 -20.01
N GLY A 86 -14.86 13.79 -20.92
CA GLY A 86 -15.34 12.75 -21.83
C GLY A 86 -15.83 11.50 -21.08
N ILE A 87 -15.04 11.02 -20.11
CA ILE A 87 -15.38 9.84 -19.31
C ILE A 87 -16.62 10.04 -18.45
N LEU A 88 -16.82 11.23 -17.85
CA LEU A 88 -17.97 11.50 -17.00
C LEU A 88 -19.28 11.67 -17.79
N GLU A 89 -19.21 12.21 -19.01
CA GLU A 89 -20.37 12.34 -19.89
C GLU A 89 -20.72 11.02 -20.59
N ALA A 90 -19.77 10.10 -20.72
CA ALA A 90 -19.96 8.82 -21.38
C ALA A 90 -21.09 7.98 -20.74
N LYS A 91 -21.84 7.29 -21.60
CA LYS A 91 -23.00 6.45 -21.28
C LYS A 91 -22.75 4.96 -21.46
N GLY A 92 -21.60 4.58 -22.03
CA GLY A 92 -21.23 3.20 -22.24
C GLY A 92 -21.00 2.44 -20.94
N LYS A 93 -21.34 1.14 -20.97
CA LYS A 93 -21.01 0.16 -19.91
C LYS A 93 -19.50 0.12 -19.66
N TYR A 94 -18.71 0.11 -20.73
CA TYR A 94 -17.26 0.23 -20.69
C TYR A 94 -16.83 1.55 -21.32
N ARG A 95 -15.90 2.25 -20.67
CA ARG A 95 -15.43 3.57 -21.08
C ARG A 95 -13.94 3.52 -21.29
N VAL A 96 -13.51 3.72 -22.52
CA VAL A 96 -12.10 3.61 -22.93
C VAL A 96 -11.67 4.93 -23.54
N PHE A 97 -10.54 5.47 -23.09
CA PHE A 97 -9.91 6.59 -23.77
C PHE A 97 -8.63 6.15 -24.47
N LEU A 98 -8.32 6.81 -25.58
CA LEU A 98 -7.07 6.67 -26.32
C LEU A 98 -6.60 8.04 -26.84
N ASP A 99 -5.29 8.18 -27.03
CA ASP A 99 -4.69 9.41 -27.54
C ASP A 99 -5.06 9.67 -29.01
N ALA A 100 -5.26 10.94 -29.36
CA ALA A 100 -5.65 11.38 -30.69
C ALA A 100 -4.63 11.03 -31.79
N ASP A 101 -3.36 10.84 -31.44
CA ASP A 101 -2.29 10.48 -32.38
C ASP A 101 -2.27 8.98 -32.74
N LEU A 102 -3.14 8.17 -32.12
CA LEU A 102 -3.24 6.73 -32.29
C LEU A 102 -1.90 6.00 -32.09
N ALA A 103 -1.10 6.42 -31.09
CA ALA A 103 0.04 5.63 -30.62
C ALA A 103 -0.34 4.16 -30.30
N TYR A 104 -1.61 3.93 -29.97
CA TYR A 104 -2.27 2.63 -29.90
C TYR A 104 -3.32 2.51 -31.00
N GLU A 105 -3.19 1.49 -31.83
CA GLU A 105 -4.20 1.16 -32.85
C GLU A 105 -5.56 0.81 -32.23
N PRO A 106 -6.70 1.29 -32.78
CA PRO A 106 -8.03 1.07 -32.20
C PRO A 106 -8.43 -0.38 -31.88
N PRO A 107 -8.06 -1.41 -32.68
CA PRO A 107 -8.36 -2.81 -32.34
C PRO A 107 -7.89 -3.26 -30.96
N GLN A 108 -6.87 -2.60 -30.39
CA GLN A 108 -6.37 -2.91 -29.04
C GLN A 108 -7.37 -2.56 -27.93
N ILE A 109 -8.36 -1.71 -28.21
CA ILE A 109 -9.49 -1.43 -27.31
C ILE A 109 -10.20 -2.74 -26.94
N LEU A 110 -10.29 -3.72 -27.84
CA LEU A 110 -10.92 -5.01 -27.56
C LEU A 110 -10.24 -5.79 -26.44
N ARG A 111 -8.90 -5.70 -26.33
CA ARG A 111 -8.14 -6.36 -25.24
C ARG A 111 -8.41 -5.69 -23.89
N ILE A 112 -8.56 -4.37 -23.91
CA ILE A 112 -8.94 -3.58 -22.73
C ILE A 112 -10.35 -3.97 -22.29
N VAL A 113 -11.31 -4.00 -23.22
CA VAL A 113 -12.71 -4.35 -22.94
C VAL A 113 -12.82 -5.79 -22.42
N ALA A 114 -12.16 -6.76 -23.05
CA ALA A 114 -12.14 -8.15 -22.58
C ALA A 114 -11.63 -8.27 -21.13
N THR A 115 -10.58 -7.51 -20.79
CA THR A 115 -10.06 -7.49 -19.40
C THR A 115 -11.09 -6.94 -18.41
N LEU A 116 -11.91 -5.97 -18.80
CA LEU A 116 -13.00 -5.45 -17.97
C LEU A 116 -14.19 -6.43 -17.89
N GLU A 117 -14.46 -7.17 -18.96
CA GLU A 117 -15.46 -8.24 -18.99
C GLU A 117 -15.10 -9.40 -18.05
N ASP A 118 -13.81 -9.68 -17.87
CA ASP A 118 -13.28 -10.66 -16.91
C ASP A 118 -13.44 -10.24 -15.42
N GLY A 119 -14.19 -9.17 -15.15
CA GLY A 119 -14.51 -8.71 -13.80
C GLY A 119 -13.51 -7.73 -13.20
N ASN A 120 -12.63 -7.12 -14.01
CA ASN A 120 -11.76 -6.04 -13.55
C ASN A 120 -12.46 -4.68 -13.70
N ASP A 121 -12.22 -3.79 -12.75
CA ASP A 121 -12.77 -2.43 -12.73
C ASP A 121 -11.99 -1.47 -13.65
N VAL A 122 -10.68 -1.68 -13.72
CA VAL A 122 -9.73 -0.83 -14.45
C VAL A 122 -8.79 -1.70 -15.29
N ALA A 123 -8.64 -1.37 -16.56
CA ALA A 123 -7.73 -2.04 -17.48
C ALA A 123 -6.79 -1.00 -18.11
N THR A 124 -5.47 -1.21 -17.97
CA THR A 124 -4.46 -0.27 -18.50
C THR A 124 -3.52 -0.94 -19.47
N ALA A 125 -3.28 -0.30 -20.61
CA ALA A 125 -2.21 -0.68 -21.51
C ALA A 125 -0.85 -0.69 -20.77
N CYS A 126 0.00 -1.67 -21.07
CA CYS A 126 1.32 -1.78 -20.45
C CYS A 126 2.40 -2.03 -21.51
N ARG A 127 3.20 -1.00 -21.80
CA ARG A 127 4.25 -1.08 -22.83
C ARG A 127 5.43 -1.97 -22.43
N VAL A 128 5.62 -2.20 -21.13
CA VAL A 128 6.75 -2.97 -20.57
C VAL A 128 6.38 -4.41 -20.22
N ASP A 129 5.21 -4.86 -20.63
CA ASP A 129 4.85 -6.27 -20.54
C ASP A 129 5.72 -7.13 -21.49
N ALA A 130 5.95 -8.40 -21.13
CA ALA A 130 6.79 -9.30 -21.93
C ALA A 130 6.16 -9.58 -23.32
N ASP A 131 4.83 -9.54 -23.39
CA ASP A 131 4.08 -9.77 -24.62
C ASP A 131 3.82 -8.48 -25.41
N SER A 132 4.25 -7.32 -24.89
CA SER A 132 4.13 -6.05 -25.60
C SER A 132 5.14 -5.93 -26.74
N ARG A 133 4.77 -5.19 -27.78
CA ARG A 133 5.60 -4.98 -28.98
C ARG A 133 5.70 -3.50 -29.31
N TYR A 134 6.84 -3.08 -29.85
CA TYR A 134 7.06 -1.71 -30.30
C TYR A 134 7.28 -1.71 -31.81
N THR A 135 6.56 -0.86 -32.52
CA THR A 135 6.83 -0.54 -33.92
C THR A 135 7.51 0.82 -33.97
N ILE A 136 8.78 0.83 -34.37
CA ILE A 136 9.63 2.02 -34.36
C ILE A 136 10.48 2.06 -35.62
N SER A 137 10.61 3.25 -36.21
CA SER A 137 11.55 3.46 -37.31
C SER A 137 12.99 3.24 -36.81
N PRO A 138 13.88 2.60 -37.60
CA PRO A 138 15.29 2.44 -37.25
C PRO A 138 15.99 3.76 -36.88
N ALA A 139 15.54 4.89 -37.45
CA ALA A 139 16.04 6.23 -37.14
C ALA A 139 15.90 6.60 -35.65
N PHE A 140 14.98 5.96 -34.92
CA PHE A 140 14.68 6.24 -33.52
C PHE A 140 15.23 5.18 -32.54
N PHE A 141 16.13 4.28 -32.97
CA PHE A 141 16.64 3.23 -32.08
C PHE A 141 17.44 3.76 -30.88
N HIS A 142 18.18 4.88 -31.01
CA HIS A 142 18.92 5.48 -29.89
C HIS A 142 18.00 5.85 -28.71
N TYR A 143 16.75 6.21 -29.00
CA TYR A 143 15.73 6.59 -28.03
C TYR A 143 15.26 5.43 -27.12
N LEU A 144 15.32 4.18 -27.61
CA LEU A 144 15.02 2.99 -26.81
C LEU A 144 15.94 2.87 -25.59
N TYR A 145 17.17 3.40 -25.66
CA TYR A 145 18.14 3.23 -24.57
C TYR A 145 18.00 4.32 -23.50
N THR A 146 17.95 5.59 -23.91
CA THR A 146 17.99 6.73 -22.97
C THR A 146 16.64 6.93 -22.25
N ARG A 147 15.52 6.92 -23.00
CA ARG A 147 14.20 7.17 -22.43
C ARG A 147 13.64 5.96 -21.69
N HIS A 148 13.89 4.75 -22.17
CA HIS A 148 13.39 3.55 -21.50
C HIS A 148 13.98 3.44 -20.09
N MET A 149 15.25 3.79 -19.89
CA MET A 149 15.86 3.82 -18.54
C MET A 149 15.21 4.86 -17.62
N ALA A 150 15.01 6.09 -18.09
CA ALA A 150 14.41 7.14 -17.29
C ALA A 150 12.93 6.85 -16.96
N SER A 151 12.16 6.34 -17.93
CA SER A 151 10.78 5.89 -17.72
C SER A 151 10.72 4.71 -16.74
N ARG A 152 11.65 3.75 -16.82
CA ARG A 152 11.75 2.65 -15.87
C ARG A 152 12.10 3.12 -14.46
N LEU A 153 12.96 4.14 -14.32
CA LEU A 153 13.28 4.73 -13.03
C LEU A 153 12.05 5.43 -12.42
N ILE A 154 11.34 6.24 -13.20
CA ILE A 154 10.11 6.90 -12.75
C ILE A 154 9.07 5.86 -12.35
N ASN A 155 8.80 4.86 -13.20
CA ASN A 155 7.86 3.79 -12.88
C ASN A 155 8.31 2.97 -11.66
N TRP A 156 9.60 2.74 -11.46
CA TRP A 156 10.12 2.13 -10.24
C TRP A 156 9.82 2.98 -9.00
N ILE A 157 10.03 4.30 -9.07
CA ILE A 157 9.70 5.21 -7.96
C ILE A 157 8.18 5.16 -7.69
N LEU A 158 7.35 5.28 -8.71
CA LEU A 158 5.89 5.27 -8.58
C LEU A 158 5.37 3.97 -7.96
N ARG A 159 5.95 2.82 -8.33
CA ARG A 159 5.61 1.53 -7.72
C ARG A 159 5.96 1.44 -6.24
N HIS A 160 7.02 2.11 -5.81
CA HIS A 160 7.41 2.09 -4.39
C HIS A 160 6.73 3.17 -3.56
N THR A 161 6.04 4.12 -4.20
CA THR A 161 5.49 5.30 -3.53
C THR A 161 3.97 5.44 -3.67
N VAL A 162 3.39 5.30 -4.85
CA VAL A 162 1.99 5.68 -5.14
C VAL A 162 1.14 4.50 -5.62
N ILE A 163 1.65 3.68 -6.55
CA ILE A 163 0.88 2.68 -7.32
C ILE A 163 1.66 1.34 -7.44
N PRO A 164 1.69 0.52 -6.38
CA PRO A 164 2.61 -0.64 -6.29
C PRO A 164 2.39 -1.73 -7.34
N HIS A 165 1.18 -1.84 -7.87
CA HIS A 165 0.78 -2.90 -8.79
C HIS A 165 0.75 -2.47 -10.27
N CYS A 166 1.19 -1.26 -10.60
CA CYS A 166 1.22 -0.76 -11.99
C CYS A 166 2.67 -0.58 -12.47
N ARG A 167 3.04 -1.26 -13.56
CA ARG A 167 4.34 -1.17 -14.24
C ARG A 167 4.39 -0.02 -15.25
N ASP A 168 3.26 0.37 -15.81
CA ASP A 168 3.17 1.45 -16.80
C ASP A 168 1.97 2.39 -16.57
N SER A 169 2.17 3.41 -15.75
CA SER A 169 1.08 4.32 -15.36
C SER A 169 0.67 5.29 -16.46
N GLN A 170 1.58 5.61 -17.38
CA GLN A 170 1.43 6.70 -18.35
C GLN A 170 1.07 6.21 -19.76
N ALA A 171 0.57 4.98 -19.89
CA ALA A 171 0.10 4.48 -21.17
C ALA A 171 -1.19 5.20 -21.58
N GLY A 172 -1.23 5.78 -22.78
CA GLY A 172 -2.36 6.57 -23.29
C GLY A 172 -3.62 5.79 -23.66
N LEU A 173 -3.70 4.49 -23.36
CA LEU A 173 -4.87 3.63 -23.58
C LEU A 173 -5.31 3.00 -22.25
N LYS A 174 -6.49 3.37 -21.76
CA LYS A 174 -7.05 2.81 -20.52
C LYS A 174 -8.57 2.68 -20.61
N GLY A 175 -9.10 1.66 -19.98
CA GLY A 175 -10.52 1.38 -19.88
C GLY A 175 -11.00 1.20 -18.45
N PHE A 176 -12.28 1.49 -18.25
CA PHE A 176 -12.95 1.44 -16.96
C PHE A 176 -14.37 0.89 -17.12
N THR A 177 -14.87 0.19 -16.10
CA THR A 177 -16.31 0.01 -15.95
C THR A 177 -16.99 1.35 -15.69
N ALA A 178 -18.27 1.49 -16.02
CA ALA A 178 -19.02 2.73 -15.81
C ALA A 178 -18.97 3.22 -14.35
N ASP A 179 -19.06 2.30 -13.39
CA ASP A 179 -19.01 2.61 -11.96
C ASP A 179 -17.62 3.06 -11.52
N ALA A 180 -16.56 2.32 -11.90
CA ALA A 180 -15.18 2.68 -11.61
C ALA A 180 -14.83 4.06 -12.21
N ALA A 181 -15.23 4.30 -13.46
CA ALA A 181 -15.07 5.58 -14.13
C ALA A 181 -15.71 6.72 -13.33
N LYS A 182 -16.98 6.57 -12.93
CA LYS A 182 -17.69 7.59 -12.15
C LYS A 182 -17.02 7.82 -10.80
N MET A 183 -16.61 6.76 -10.11
CA MET A 183 -15.96 6.84 -8.80
C MET A 183 -14.63 7.58 -8.87
N ILE A 184 -13.77 7.23 -9.84
CA ILE A 184 -12.42 7.80 -9.96
C ILE A 184 -12.48 9.23 -10.50
N PHE A 185 -13.10 9.43 -11.66
CA PHE A 185 -13.00 10.69 -12.39
C PHE A 185 -13.76 11.84 -11.73
N SER A 186 -14.79 11.56 -10.92
CA SER A 186 -15.48 12.60 -10.14
C SER A 186 -14.65 13.15 -8.97
N ARG A 187 -13.47 12.58 -8.71
CA ARG A 187 -12.60 12.90 -7.56
C ARG A 187 -11.22 13.41 -7.95
N LEU A 188 -10.93 13.50 -9.24
CA LEU A 188 -9.65 14.02 -9.72
C LEU A 188 -9.43 15.47 -9.28
N LYS A 189 -8.18 15.79 -8.98
CA LYS A 189 -7.69 17.13 -8.61
C LYS A 189 -6.51 17.56 -9.49
N ILE A 190 -5.99 16.66 -10.31
CA ILE A 190 -4.90 16.86 -11.24
C ILE A 190 -5.43 16.64 -12.65
N PHE A 191 -5.39 17.68 -13.47
CA PHE A 191 -5.92 17.66 -14.85
C PHE A 191 -4.81 17.75 -15.92
N GLY A 192 -3.55 17.97 -15.52
CA GLY A 192 -2.41 17.99 -16.43
C GLY A 192 -1.94 16.60 -16.87
N PHE A 193 -0.79 16.54 -17.54
CA PHE A 193 -0.20 15.31 -18.09
C PHE A 193 -0.12 14.09 -17.13
N PRO A 194 0.26 14.22 -15.85
CA PRO A 194 0.37 13.08 -14.94
C PRO A 194 -0.95 12.69 -14.24
N PHE A 195 -2.12 13.10 -14.77
CA PHE A 195 -3.43 12.74 -14.18
C PHE A 195 -3.63 11.22 -14.06
N ASP A 196 -3.06 10.43 -14.98
CA ASP A 196 -3.14 8.97 -14.95
C ASP A 196 -2.62 8.37 -13.65
N ILE A 197 -1.62 9.00 -13.02
CA ILE A 197 -1.06 8.57 -11.74
C ILE A 197 -2.10 8.74 -10.63
N GLU A 198 -2.86 9.86 -10.65
CA GLU A 198 -3.94 10.11 -9.70
C GLU A 198 -5.11 9.14 -9.92
N VAL A 199 -5.49 8.88 -11.17
CA VAL A 199 -6.51 7.89 -11.54
C VAL A 199 -6.20 6.53 -10.92
N LEU A 200 -4.98 6.04 -11.13
CA LEU A 200 -4.55 4.73 -10.64
C LEU A 200 -4.34 4.70 -9.12
N PHE A 201 -3.87 5.80 -8.54
CA PHE A 201 -3.81 5.95 -7.09
C PHE A 201 -5.20 5.85 -6.45
N LEU A 202 -6.19 6.54 -7.01
CA LEU A 202 -7.57 6.50 -6.51
C LEU A 202 -8.18 5.11 -6.67
N ALA A 203 -7.95 4.46 -7.81
CA ALA A 203 -8.39 3.07 -8.01
C ALA A 203 -7.85 2.13 -6.92
N GLU A 204 -6.54 2.20 -6.65
CA GLU A 204 -5.88 1.43 -5.59
C GLU A 204 -6.46 1.75 -4.20
N LYS A 205 -6.66 3.03 -3.88
CA LYS A 205 -7.21 3.45 -2.57
C LYS A 205 -8.67 3.08 -2.37
N MET A 206 -9.44 3.00 -3.44
CA MET A 206 -10.82 2.51 -3.42
C MET A 206 -10.87 0.98 -3.37
N GLY A 207 -9.76 0.29 -3.66
CA GLY A 207 -9.69 -1.16 -3.73
C GLY A 207 -10.31 -1.74 -4.99
N LEU A 208 -10.30 -0.98 -6.09
CA LEU A 208 -10.78 -1.42 -7.40
C LEU A 208 -9.79 -2.38 -8.03
N HIS A 209 -10.30 -3.42 -8.69
CA HIS A 209 -9.49 -4.44 -9.35
C HIS A 209 -8.89 -3.87 -10.63
N SER A 210 -7.58 -3.60 -10.61
CA SER A 210 -6.84 -3.05 -11.74
C SER A 210 -5.96 -4.11 -12.40
N ARG A 211 -5.99 -4.19 -13.74
CA ARG A 211 -5.18 -5.13 -14.52
C ARG A 211 -4.47 -4.45 -15.68
N GLU A 212 -3.22 -4.86 -15.89
CA GLU A 212 -2.43 -4.43 -17.04
C GLU A 212 -2.60 -5.36 -18.24
N VAL A 213 -2.66 -4.78 -19.43
CA VAL A 213 -2.86 -5.46 -20.71
C VAL A 213 -1.67 -5.20 -21.60
N ALA A 214 -1.05 -6.27 -22.10
CA ALA A 214 0.02 -6.16 -23.10
C ALA A 214 -0.52 -5.52 -24.39
N ILE A 215 0.31 -4.77 -25.11
CA ILE A 215 -0.11 -3.94 -26.25
C ILE A 215 0.98 -3.80 -27.30
N GLU A 216 0.60 -3.31 -28.47
CA GLU A 216 1.47 -2.83 -29.53
C GLU A 216 1.51 -1.29 -29.51
N HIS A 217 2.71 -0.72 -29.49
CA HIS A 217 2.89 0.73 -29.42
C HIS A 217 3.68 1.25 -30.64
N ARG A 218 3.15 2.28 -31.30
CA ARG A 218 3.78 2.93 -32.47
C ARG A 218 4.42 4.27 -32.09
N TYR A 219 5.62 4.51 -32.61
CA TYR A 219 6.30 5.81 -32.47
C TYR A 219 6.22 6.62 -33.77
N PHE A 220 5.56 7.78 -33.73
CA PHE A 220 5.33 8.64 -34.90
C PHE A 220 6.28 9.85 -34.99
N SER A 221 6.75 10.40 -33.88
CA SER A 221 7.63 11.59 -33.85
C SER A 221 8.58 11.61 -32.66
N GLU A 222 9.64 12.43 -32.75
CA GLU A 222 10.63 12.63 -31.69
C GLU A 222 10.18 13.76 -30.73
N PRO A 223 9.92 13.48 -29.44
CA PRO A 223 9.71 14.54 -28.46
C PRO A 223 11.05 15.14 -28.02
N THR A 224 11.11 16.47 -27.88
CA THR A 224 12.34 17.18 -27.48
C THR A 224 12.74 16.88 -26.03
N THR A 225 14.05 16.82 -25.76
CA THR A 225 14.62 16.53 -24.42
C THR A 225 14.14 17.51 -23.34
N VAL A 226 13.85 18.75 -23.72
CA VAL A 226 13.35 19.81 -22.81
C VAL A 226 11.96 19.46 -22.29
N VAL A 227 11.06 19.00 -23.17
CA VAL A 227 9.70 18.56 -22.78
C VAL A 227 9.78 17.37 -21.82
N PHE A 228 10.73 16.45 -22.03
CA PHE A 228 10.93 15.30 -21.14
C PHE A 228 11.36 15.68 -19.72
N MET A 229 12.27 16.64 -19.56
CA MET A 229 12.67 17.11 -18.23
C MET A 229 11.52 17.83 -17.51
N GLN A 230 10.76 18.64 -18.23
CA GLN A 230 9.58 19.32 -17.71
C GLN A 230 8.51 18.31 -17.27
N ASP A 231 8.30 17.24 -18.05
CA ASP A 231 7.41 16.13 -17.70
C ASP A 231 7.86 15.43 -16.42
N GLY A 232 9.17 15.18 -16.25
CA GLY A 232 9.74 14.58 -15.05
C GLY A 232 9.47 15.39 -13.77
N VAL A 233 9.68 16.71 -13.82
CA VAL A 233 9.39 17.63 -12.70
C VAL A 233 7.89 17.70 -12.42
N SER A 234 7.07 17.73 -13.47
CA SER A 234 5.61 17.71 -13.38
C SER A 234 5.08 16.44 -12.70
N ILE A 235 5.65 15.27 -13.03
CA ILE A 235 5.33 13.99 -12.37
C ILE A 235 5.68 14.05 -10.87
N GLY A 236 6.90 14.47 -10.54
CA GLY A 236 7.36 14.53 -9.14
C GLY A 236 6.48 15.44 -8.27
N SER A 237 6.18 16.65 -8.76
CA SER A 237 5.28 17.59 -8.07
C SER A 237 3.85 17.07 -7.96
N SER A 238 3.35 16.38 -8.98
CA SER A 238 2.02 15.76 -8.97
C SER A 238 1.91 14.63 -7.95
N VAL A 239 2.93 13.79 -7.83
CA VAL A 239 3.00 12.74 -6.78
C VAL A 239 2.93 13.35 -5.39
N LEU A 240 3.69 14.42 -5.12
CA LEU A 240 3.62 15.13 -3.85
C LEU A 240 2.24 15.72 -3.60
N LYS A 241 1.59 16.28 -4.63
CA LYS A 241 0.24 16.85 -4.56
C LYS A 241 -0.82 15.78 -4.29
N ILE A 242 -0.71 14.60 -4.90
CA ILE A 242 -1.60 13.45 -4.63
C ILE A 242 -1.50 13.07 -3.15
N TRP A 243 -0.29 12.89 -2.64
CA TRP A 243 -0.06 12.57 -1.23
C TRP A 243 -0.58 13.66 -0.29
N TYR A 244 -0.31 14.92 -0.60
CA TYR A 244 -0.81 16.06 0.17
C TYR A 244 -2.34 16.09 0.22
N ASN A 245 -3.03 15.92 -0.91
CA ASN A 245 -4.48 15.88 -0.96
C ASN A 245 -5.06 14.67 -0.21
N TYR A 246 -4.41 13.51 -0.31
CA TYR A 246 -4.81 12.30 0.40
C TYR A 246 -4.67 12.44 1.92
N LEU A 247 -3.53 12.94 2.40
CA LEU A 247 -3.26 13.14 3.83
C LEU A 247 -4.18 14.18 4.46
N LEU A 248 -4.61 15.19 3.69
CA LEU A 248 -5.60 16.18 4.13
C LEU A 248 -7.06 15.71 3.97
N GLY A 249 -7.30 14.46 3.56
CA GLY A 249 -8.66 13.93 3.40
C GLY A 249 -9.47 14.60 2.28
N ARG A 250 -8.83 15.25 1.31
CA ARG A 250 -9.50 16.00 0.23
C ARG A 250 -10.10 15.10 -0.85
N TYR A 251 -9.76 13.81 -0.84
CA TYR A 251 -10.45 12.81 -1.64
C TYR A 251 -11.58 12.20 -0.81
N SER A 252 -12.82 12.34 -1.27
CA SER A 252 -13.99 11.70 -0.66
C SER A 252 -14.03 10.21 -1.05
N LEU A 253 -13.04 9.43 -0.59
CA LEU A 253 -12.96 8.01 -0.91
C LEU A 253 -14.17 7.28 -0.31
N PRO A 254 -14.81 6.34 -1.04
CA PRO A 254 -15.79 5.46 -0.47
C PRO A 254 -15.19 4.79 0.76
N VAL A 255 -15.88 4.92 1.90
CA VAL A 255 -15.56 4.15 3.08
C VAL A 255 -15.73 2.69 2.65
N LYS A 256 -14.63 1.93 2.51
CA LYS A 256 -14.75 0.48 2.43
C LYS A 256 -15.61 0.07 3.61
N ASP A 257 -16.70 -0.64 3.39
CA ASP A 257 -17.63 -1.10 4.42
C ASP A 257 -16.99 -2.20 5.28
N GLY A 258 -15.82 -1.90 5.83
CA GLY A 258 -14.94 -2.78 6.55
C GLY A 258 -14.96 -2.38 8.01
N LYS A 259 -15.46 -3.27 8.86
CA LYS A 259 -15.37 -3.13 10.31
C LYS A 259 -13.91 -2.81 10.70
N LYS A 260 -13.71 -1.69 11.40
CA LYS A 260 -12.43 -1.36 12.02
C LYS A 260 -12.21 -2.30 13.20
N LYS A 261 -11.12 -3.05 13.19
CA LYS A 261 -10.70 -3.88 14.32
C LYS A 261 -9.41 -3.31 14.88
N LEU A 262 -9.33 -3.19 16.20
CA LEU A 262 -8.15 -2.66 16.88
C LEU A 262 -7.60 -3.74 17.81
N ILE A 263 -6.32 -4.05 17.66
CA ILE A 263 -5.54 -4.87 18.58
C ILE A 263 -4.57 -3.90 19.26
N ILE A 264 -4.64 -3.76 20.58
CA ILE A 264 -3.61 -3.08 21.36
C ILE A 264 -2.82 -4.17 22.07
N ASN A 265 -1.55 -4.35 21.67
CA ASN A 265 -0.66 -5.37 22.21
C ASN A 265 0.41 -4.74 23.08
N ALA A 266 0.47 -5.14 24.34
CA ALA A 266 1.55 -4.77 25.24
C ALA A 266 2.76 -5.70 25.09
N ASP A 267 3.88 -5.12 24.70
CA ASP A 267 5.15 -5.84 24.58
C ASP A 267 5.90 -5.89 25.92
N ASP A 268 6.91 -6.76 26.00
CA ASP A 268 7.79 -6.95 27.16
C ASP A 268 7.15 -7.51 28.45
N TYR A 269 6.04 -8.24 28.36
CA TYR A 269 5.48 -8.90 29.54
C TYR A 269 6.45 -9.95 30.09
N GLY A 270 6.63 -10.00 31.42
CA GLY A 270 7.62 -10.86 32.05
C GLY A 270 9.05 -10.29 32.07
N MET A 271 9.32 -9.15 31.42
CA MET A 271 10.66 -8.54 31.44
C MET A 271 11.12 -8.21 32.86
N THR A 272 10.28 -7.52 33.62
CA THR A 272 10.39 -7.30 35.06
C THR A 272 8.98 -7.22 35.66
N LEU A 273 8.85 -7.37 36.97
CA LEU A 273 7.62 -7.30 37.73
C LEU A 273 7.02 -5.89 37.67
N PRO A 274 7.78 -4.78 37.80
CA PRO A 274 7.24 -3.44 37.56
C PRO A 274 6.66 -3.24 36.15
N VAL A 275 7.31 -3.77 35.11
CA VAL A 275 6.78 -3.73 33.74
C VAL A 275 5.50 -4.55 33.65
N SER A 276 5.54 -5.79 34.15
CA SER A 276 4.38 -6.70 34.14
C SER A 276 3.18 -6.08 34.86
N LYS A 277 3.38 -5.46 36.04
CA LYS A 277 2.32 -4.76 36.78
C LYS A 277 1.69 -3.60 35.98
N GLY A 278 2.50 -2.82 35.26
CA GLY A 278 1.97 -1.74 34.41
C GLY A 278 1.16 -2.27 33.22
N ILE A 279 1.57 -3.41 32.65
CA ILE A 279 0.81 -4.10 31.59
C ILE A 279 -0.52 -4.65 32.15
N LEU A 280 -0.49 -5.31 33.30
CA LEU A 280 -1.72 -5.82 33.95
C LEU A 280 -2.70 -4.68 34.21
N ARG A 281 -2.21 -3.53 34.67
CA ARG A 281 -3.05 -2.35 34.93
C ARG A 281 -3.80 -1.85 33.69
N THR A 282 -3.20 -1.91 32.51
CA THR A 282 -3.86 -1.49 31.26
C THR A 282 -4.81 -2.56 30.72
N ILE A 283 -4.56 -3.84 31.03
CA ILE A 283 -5.50 -4.94 30.75
C ILE A 283 -6.75 -4.82 31.63
N GLU A 284 -6.59 -4.57 32.93
CA GLU A 284 -7.69 -4.32 33.85
C GLU A 284 -8.54 -3.10 33.46
N ALA A 285 -7.90 -2.07 32.89
CA ALA A 285 -8.60 -0.91 32.34
C ALA A 285 -9.37 -1.22 31.04
N GLY A 286 -9.16 -2.39 30.44
CA GLY A 286 -9.86 -2.89 29.25
C GLY A 286 -9.34 -2.37 27.91
N THR A 287 -8.34 -1.48 27.91
CA THR A 287 -7.74 -0.91 26.68
C THR A 287 -6.79 -1.89 26.02
N VAL A 288 -5.97 -2.59 26.80
CA VAL A 288 -5.09 -3.66 26.31
C VAL A 288 -5.81 -5.00 26.47
N ARG A 289 -5.80 -5.82 25.41
CA ARG A 289 -6.41 -7.16 25.42
C ARG A 289 -5.46 -8.26 24.94
N SER A 290 -4.24 -7.89 24.58
CA SER A 290 -3.21 -8.80 24.09
C SER A 290 -1.85 -8.41 24.67
N THR A 291 -1.01 -9.40 24.96
CA THR A 291 0.37 -9.15 25.40
C THR A 291 1.34 -10.22 24.93
N SER A 292 2.59 -9.84 24.70
CA SER A 292 3.68 -10.72 24.27
C SER A 292 4.66 -10.97 25.41
N VAL A 293 5.00 -12.24 25.68
CA VAL A 293 5.77 -12.66 26.86
C VAL A 293 7.25 -12.94 26.56
N MET A 294 8.15 -12.34 27.36
CA MET A 294 9.59 -12.61 27.39
C MET A 294 9.91 -13.77 28.34
N THR A 295 9.97 -14.98 27.77
CA THR A 295 10.08 -16.24 28.54
C THR A 295 11.47 -16.53 29.13
N ASN A 296 12.49 -15.80 28.69
CA ASN A 296 13.86 -15.96 29.16
C ASN A 296 14.19 -15.09 30.39
N SER A 297 13.26 -14.25 30.83
CA SER A 297 13.42 -13.43 32.03
C SER A 297 13.43 -14.29 33.31
N PRO A 298 14.27 -13.96 34.30
CA PRO A 298 14.19 -14.58 35.63
C PRO A 298 12.83 -14.39 36.31
N GLU A 299 12.10 -13.34 35.94
CA GLU A 299 10.81 -12.97 36.55
C GLU A 299 9.61 -13.58 35.81
N PHE A 300 9.86 -14.41 34.78
CA PHE A 300 8.82 -15.05 33.98
C PHE A 300 7.77 -15.80 34.80
N GLU A 301 8.17 -16.67 35.74
CA GLU A 301 7.21 -17.48 36.51
C GLU A 301 6.29 -16.58 37.36
N ALA A 302 6.87 -15.63 38.09
CA ALA A 302 6.11 -14.72 38.93
C ALA A 302 5.15 -13.84 38.12
N SER A 303 5.56 -13.36 36.93
CA SER A 303 4.67 -12.64 36.03
C SER A 303 3.54 -13.52 35.50
N MET A 304 3.81 -14.77 35.10
CA MET A 304 2.75 -15.68 34.64
C MET A 304 1.73 -16.01 35.73
N ASP A 305 2.16 -16.08 36.99
CA ASP A 305 1.25 -16.29 38.13
C ASP A 305 0.31 -15.09 38.35
N GLU A 306 0.78 -13.85 38.13
CA GLU A 306 -0.08 -12.67 38.16
C GLU A 306 -1.04 -12.63 36.96
N LEU A 307 -0.57 -12.98 35.76
CA LEU A 307 -1.40 -13.03 34.54
C LEU A 307 -2.57 -14.03 34.69
N ALA A 308 -2.31 -15.16 35.33
CA ALA A 308 -3.30 -16.21 35.56
C ALA A 308 -4.45 -15.78 36.50
N ARG A 309 -4.29 -14.68 37.24
CA ARG A 309 -5.33 -14.14 38.13
C ARG A 309 -6.28 -13.16 37.44
N LEU A 310 -5.97 -12.70 36.23
CA LEU A 310 -6.79 -11.72 35.53
C LEU A 310 -8.07 -12.31 34.96
N ASN A 311 -9.14 -11.51 34.95
CA ASN A 311 -10.39 -11.80 34.28
C ASN A 311 -10.96 -10.49 33.67
N PRO A 312 -11.21 -10.41 32.34
CA PRO A 312 -10.98 -11.44 31.33
C PRO A 312 -9.50 -11.72 31.07
N HIS A 313 -9.19 -12.96 30.67
CA HIS A 313 -7.84 -13.31 30.25
C HIS A 313 -7.48 -12.61 28.93
N PRO A 314 -6.29 -12.00 28.81
CA PRO A 314 -5.81 -11.44 27.56
C PRO A 314 -5.38 -12.55 26.60
N GLU A 315 -5.30 -12.21 25.31
CA GLU A 315 -4.55 -13.01 24.35
C GLU A 315 -3.06 -12.97 24.68
N VAL A 316 -2.40 -14.12 24.72
CA VAL A 316 -0.99 -14.23 25.11
C VAL A 316 -0.17 -14.72 23.93
N GLY A 317 0.88 -13.99 23.58
CA GLY A 317 1.82 -14.32 22.51
C GLY A 317 3.23 -14.54 23.00
N LEU A 318 4.07 -15.11 22.13
CA LEU A 318 5.50 -15.21 22.36
C LEU A 318 6.21 -13.93 21.93
N HIS A 319 6.86 -13.24 22.87
CA HIS A 319 7.81 -12.17 22.57
C HIS A 319 9.21 -12.73 22.33
N ALA A 320 9.46 -13.20 21.11
CA ALA A 320 10.71 -13.89 20.77
C ALA A 320 11.93 -12.99 21.10
N THR A 321 12.70 -13.40 22.10
CA THR A 321 13.75 -12.56 22.67
C THR A 321 15.12 -13.12 22.31
N LEU A 322 15.81 -12.42 21.39
CA LEU A 322 17.15 -12.82 20.90
C LEU A 322 18.19 -11.72 21.09
N THR A 323 17.87 -10.66 21.83
CA THR A 323 18.74 -9.49 22.02
C THR A 323 18.77 -8.96 23.45
N TRP A 324 18.11 -9.64 24.38
CA TRP A 324 18.01 -9.21 25.78
C TRP A 324 18.12 -10.40 26.73
N GLY A 325 18.89 -10.24 27.80
CA GLY A 325 19.06 -11.29 28.81
C GLY A 325 19.97 -12.45 28.38
N ARG A 326 19.78 -13.60 29.03
CA ARG A 326 20.44 -14.88 28.71
C ARG A 326 19.46 -15.79 27.96
N PRO A 327 19.96 -16.70 27.11
CA PRO A 327 19.10 -17.69 26.44
C PRO A 327 18.56 -18.74 27.41
N LEU A 328 17.48 -19.41 27.01
CA LEU A 328 17.01 -20.63 27.69
C LEU A 328 17.82 -21.86 27.29
N SER A 329 18.31 -21.89 26.04
CA SER A 329 19.13 -22.98 25.52
C SER A 329 20.53 -22.95 26.09
N HIS A 330 21.16 -24.12 26.17
CA HIS A 330 22.53 -24.23 26.63
C HIS A 330 23.50 -23.53 25.66
N LEU A 331 24.50 -22.80 26.17
CA LEU A 331 25.34 -21.90 25.36
C LEU A 331 26.10 -22.62 24.23
N LYS A 332 26.45 -23.89 24.43
CA LYS A 332 27.13 -24.73 23.42
C LYS A 332 26.22 -25.08 22.23
N ASP A 333 24.89 -25.05 22.42
CA ASP A 333 23.91 -25.41 21.39
C ASP A 333 23.54 -24.26 20.46
N ILE A 334 23.82 -23.02 20.88
CA ILE A 334 23.45 -21.79 20.16
C ILE A 334 24.61 -20.78 20.07
N PRO A 335 25.83 -21.20 19.72
CA PRO A 335 27.03 -20.36 19.81
C PRO A 335 26.96 -19.10 18.93
N THR A 336 26.10 -19.08 17.90
CA THR A 336 25.98 -17.91 17.01
C THR A 336 25.13 -16.77 17.56
N LEU A 337 24.36 -17.01 18.64
CA LEU A 337 23.40 -16.05 19.20
C LEU A 337 23.89 -15.29 20.43
N VAL A 338 25.01 -15.72 21.01
CA VAL A 338 25.51 -15.21 22.29
C VAL A 338 26.86 -14.50 22.15
N ASP A 339 27.15 -13.61 23.07
CA ASP A 339 28.47 -13.00 23.25
C ASP A 339 29.38 -13.86 24.15
N LYS A 340 30.60 -13.38 24.37
CA LYS A 340 31.61 -14.03 25.22
C LYS A 340 31.19 -14.21 26.69
N ASN A 341 30.17 -13.47 27.15
CA ASN A 341 29.64 -13.53 28.51
C ASN A 341 28.39 -14.43 28.60
N GLY A 342 28.03 -15.12 27.51
CA GLY A 342 26.84 -15.97 27.44
C GLY A 342 25.53 -15.20 27.42
N ARG A 343 25.55 -13.92 27.03
CA ARG A 343 24.34 -13.09 26.88
C ARG A 343 24.00 -12.95 25.40
N PHE A 344 22.73 -12.67 25.09
CA PHE A 344 22.35 -12.42 23.71
C PHE A 344 23.11 -11.24 23.10
N LEU A 345 23.37 -11.33 21.79
CA LEU A 345 23.97 -10.24 21.02
C LEU A 345 23.06 -9.00 21.02
N SER A 346 23.67 -7.81 20.95
CA SER A 346 22.88 -6.58 20.74
C SER A 346 22.15 -6.62 19.40
N ARG A 347 21.01 -5.92 19.30
CA ARG A 347 20.18 -5.86 18.08
C ARG A 347 20.98 -5.58 16.81
N ASN A 348 21.85 -4.56 16.83
CA ASN A 348 22.62 -4.16 15.66
C ASN A 348 23.64 -5.26 15.27
N LYS A 349 24.26 -5.92 16.25
CA LYS A 349 25.21 -7.01 16.00
C LYS A 349 24.51 -8.25 15.48
N LEU A 350 23.32 -8.58 16.00
CA LEU A 350 22.48 -9.67 15.52
C LEU A 350 22.05 -9.44 14.07
N LEU A 351 21.57 -8.24 13.73
CA LEU A 351 21.18 -7.87 12.38
C LEU A 351 22.36 -7.98 11.40
N LEU A 352 23.51 -7.39 11.75
CA LEU A 352 24.71 -7.44 10.91
C LEU A 352 25.17 -8.88 10.65
N ARG A 353 25.23 -9.71 11.71
CA ARG A 353 25.62 -11.12 11.55
C ARG A 353 24.59 -11.93 10.76
N SER A 354 23.31 -11.63 10.91
CA SER A 354 22.22 -12.24 10.15
C SER A 354 22.36 -11.93 8.65
N LEU A 355 22.65 -10.68 8.30
CA LEU A 355 22.91 -10.27 6.92
C LEU A 355 24.16 -10.92 6.33
N LEU A 356 25.20 -11.09 7.13
CA LEU A 356 26.45 -11.75 6.73
C LEU A 356 26.38 -13.29 6.74
N GLY A 357 25.22 -13.89 7.01
CA GLY A 357 25.07 -15.36 7.09
C GLY A 357 25.81 -16.01 8.27
N LYS A 358 26.21 -15.22 9.27
CA LYS A 358 26.97 -15.65 10.47
C LYS A 358 26.08 -16.05 11.65
N ILE A 359 24.77 -16.16 11.42
CA ILE A 359 23.77 -16.66 12.36
C ILE A 359 23.25 -17.99 11.82
N SER A 360 23.32 -19.03 12.64
CA SER A 360 22.82 -20.35 12.29
C SER A 360 21.29 -20.38 12.41
N PRO A 361 20.55 -20.78 11.35
CA PRO A 361 19.10 -20.95 11.45
C PRO A 361 18.69 -21.98 12.51
N HIS A 362 19.53 -23.01 12.71
CA HIS A 362 19.31 -24.06 13.71
C HIS A 362 19.40 -23.50 15.13
N ASP A 363 20.39 -22.64 15.40
CA ASP A 363 20.56 -22.03 16.72
C ASP A 363 19.34 -21.16 17.06
N VAL A 364 18.85 -20.39 16.08
CA VAL A 364 17.64 -19.56 16.24
C VAL A 364 16.42 -20.42 16.51
N TYR A 365 16.22 -21.48 15.72
CA TYR A 365 15.10 -22.39 15.91
C TYR A 365 15.15 -23.06 17.30
N LYS A 366 16.30 -23.60 17.71
CA LYS A 366 16.47 -24.20 19.05
C LYS A 366 16.04 -23.25 20.17
N GLU A 367 16.53 -22.01 20.13
CA GLU A 367 16.21 -21.03 21.17
C GLU A 367 14.76 -20.58 21.13
N MET A 368 14.22 -20.25 19.95
CA MET A 368 12.81 -19.85 19.82
C MET A 368 11.86 -20.98 20.20
N HIS A 369 12.19 -22.23 19.85
CA HIS A 369 11.45 -23.41 20.26
C HIS A 369 11.51 -23.59 21.79
N ALA A 370 12.67 -23.42 22.43
CA ALA A 370 12.79 -23.49 23.88
C ALA A 370 11.93 -22.43 24.59
N GLN A 371 11.92 -21.20 24.06
CA GLN A 371 11.06 -20.11 24.54
C GLN A 371 9.57 -20.42 24.37
N CYS A 372 9.16 -20.89 23.20
CA CYS A 372 7.77 -21.25 22.91
C CYS A 372 7.31 -22.44 23.76
N LYS A 373 8.15 -23.47 23.89
CA LYS A 373 7.90 -24.63 24.75
C LYS A 373 7.72 -24.22 26.21
N ARG A 374 8.55 -23.30 26.71
CA ARG A 374 8.40 -22.78 28.08
C ARG A 374 7.06 -22.06 28.26
N LEU A 375 6.67 -21.21 27.32
CA LEU A 375 5.37 -20.52 27.36
C LEU A 375 4.20 -21.50 27.32
N SER A 376 4.23 -22.48 26.41
CA SER A 376 3.15 -23.46 26.21
C SER A 376 2.80 -24.26 27.46
N LYS A 377 3.74 -24.43 28.40
CA LYS A 377 3.51 -25.10 29.69
C LYS A 377 2.63 -24.28 30.64
N ARG A 378 2.64 -22.96 30.54
CA ARG A 378 1.83 -22.04 31.35
C ARG A 378 0.59 -21.58 30.59
N TYR A 379 0.69 -21.47 29.26
CA TYR A 379 -0.38 -20.99 28.39
C TYR A 379 -0.38 -21.80 27.07
N PRO A 380 -1.15 -22.90 26.98
CA PRO A 380 -1.13 -23.81 25.82
C PRO A 380 -1.53 -23.14 24.50
N ASP A 381 -2.53 -22.26 24.54
CA ASP A 381 -3.09 -21.61 23.35
C ASP A 381 -2.36 -20.30 23.02
N ILE A 382 -1.10 -20.41 22.56
CA ILE A 382 -0.30 -19.25 22.17
C ILE A 382 -0.94 -18.58 20.94
N SER A 383 -1.45 -17.37 21.13
CA SER A 383 -2.24 -16.66 20.12
C SER A 383 -1.42 -16.11 18.96
N HIS A 384 -0.21 -15.61 19.23
CA HIS A 384 0.64 -14.96 18.24
C HIS A 384 2.14 -15.05 18.54
N ILE A 385 2.96 -14.74 17.53
CA ILE A 385 4.41 -14.48 17.68
C ILE A 385 4.74 -13.07 17.19
N ASP A 386 5.52 -12.36 18.00
CA ASP A 386 6.30 -11.21 17.60
C ASP A 386 7.76 -11.36 18.09
N GLY A 387 8.52 -10.28 18.14
CA GLY A 387 9.89 -10.34 18.62
C GLY A 387 10.30 -9.07 19.31
N HIS A 388 11.09 -9.22 20.38
CA HIS A 388 11.72 -8.09 21.05
C HIS A 388 12.64 -7.37 20.07
N HIS A 389 12.45 -6.05 19.93
CA HIS A 389 13.03 -5.24 18.85
C HIS A 389 12.70 -5.69 17.41
N HIS A 390 11.61 -6.44 17.22
CA HIS A 390 11.15 -7.00 15.95
C HIS A 390 12.16 -7.91 15.25
N VAL A 391 12.99 -8.62 16.00
CA VAL A 391 14.01 -9.52 15.45
C VAL A 391 13.41 -10.68 14.65
N HIS A 392 12.15 -11.03 14.89
CA HIS A 392 11.43 -12.11 14.19
C HIS A 392 11.30 -11.87 12.68
N VAL A 393 11.42 -10.62 12.22
CA VAL A 393 11.41 -10.29 10.78
C VAL A 393 12.80 -10.21 10.15
N PHE A 394 13.88 -10.41 10.91
CA PHE A 394 15.23 -10.35 10.34
C PHE A 394 15.51 -11.53 9.41
N PRO A 395 16.48 -11.40 8.48
CA PRO A 395 16.96 -12.54 7.70
C PRO A 395 17.40 -13.68 8.61
N VAL A 396 17.31 -14.92 8.13
CA VAL A 396 17.52 -16.15 8.92
C VAL A 396 16.44 -16.38 10.00
N ILE A 397 16.19 -15.40 10.87
CA ILE A 397 15.26 -15.50 12.01
C ILE A 397 13.83 -15.74 11.55
N ARG A 398 13.37 -15.05 10.49
CA ARG A 398 12.03 -15.24 9.91
C ARG A 398 11.68 -16.70 9.57
N LYS A 399 12.68 -17.51 9.20
CA LYS A 399 12.48 -18.93 8.87
C LYS A 399 12.24 -19.76 10.14
N ALA A 400 12.99 -19.48 11.21
CA ALA A 400 12.78 -20.10 12.51
C ALA A 400 11.43 -19.68 13.12
N THR A 401 11.05 -18.41 12.97
CA THR A 401 9.71 -17.93 13.36
C THR A 401 8.60 -18.72 12.66
N GLU A 402 8.70 -18.91 11.34
CA GLU A 402 7.75 -19.74 10.59
C GLU A 402 7.72 -21.19 11.09
N ALA A 403 8.88 -21.82 11.29
CA ALA A 403 8.97 -23.20 11.75
C ALA A 403 8.33 -23.40 13.14
N VAL A 404 8.69 -22.54 14.10
CA VAL A 404 8.14 -22.58 15.46
C VAL A 404 6.64 -22.28 15.45
N ALA A 405 6.19 -21.29 14.68
CA ALA A 405 4.76 -20.99 14.58
C ALA A 405 3.95 -22.18 14.06
N ARG A 406 4.44 -22.91 13.05
CA ARG A 406 3.78 -24.12 12.53
C ARG A 406 3.75 -25.25 13.56
N GLU A 407 4.87 -25.50 14.23
CA GLU A 407 5.00 -26.60 15.19
C GLU A 407 4.07 -26.43 16.39
N PHE A 408 3.95 -25.21 16.91
CA PHE A 408 3.07 -24.90 18.05
C PHE A 408 1.66 -24.49 17.63
N GLY A 409 1.30 -24.59 16.35
CA GLY A 409 -0.04 -24.27 15.85
C GLY A 409 -0.43 -22.78 15.92
N ILE A 410 0.56 -21.89 16.02
CA ILE A 410 0.36 -20.44 16.16
C ILE A 410 -0.01 -19.83 14.81
N LYS A 411 -1.19 -19.22 14.74
CA LYS A 411 -1.78 -18.75 13.47
C LYS A 411 -1.45 -17.30 13.15
N PHE A 412 -1.07 -16.48 14.12
CA PHE A 412 -0.83 -15.05 13.92
C PHE A 412 0.65 -14.68 14.10
N VAL A 413 1.22 -13.94 13.15
CA VAL A 413 2.58 -13.38 13.25
C VAL A 413 2.51 -11.87 13.02
N ARG A 414 3.13 -11.08 13.92
CA ARG A 414 3.14 -9.62 13.79
C ARG A 414 3.89 -9.17 12.53
N SER A 415 3.30 -8.22 11.80
CA SER A 415 3.94 -7.51 10.69
C SER A 415 4.28 -6.06 11.10
N PRO A 416 5.51 -5.76 11.56
CA PRO A 416 5.88 -4.48 12.18
C PRO A 416 6.09 -3.34 11.16
N ARG A 417 5.40 -3.35 10.02
CA ARG A 417 5.50 -2.28 9.01
C ARG A 417 4.51 -1.18 9.31
N GLU A 418 5.01 -0.10 9.90
CA GLU A 418 4.16 1.05 10.22
C GLU A 418 3.55 1.69 8.96
N GLY A 419 2.23 1.88 9.00
CA GLY A 419 1.44 2.45 7.92
C GLY A 419 1.67 3.95 7.72
N LEU A 420 1.29 4.47 6.54
CA LEU A 420 1.38 5.89 6.16
C LEU A 420 0.43 6.82 6.95
N TRP A 421 -0.37 6.27 7.86
CA TRP A 421 -1.35 7.00 8.66
C TRP A 421 -0.76 7.60 9.96
N SER A 422 0.49 7.27 10.30
CA SER A 422 1.22 7.76 11.47
C SER A 422 2.17 8.92 11.08
N PRO A 423 1.85 10.21 11.40
CA PRO A 423 2.45 11.38 10.76
C PRO A 423 3.77 11.90 11.38
N TRP A 424 4.45 11.14 12.25
CA TRP A 424 5.49 11.69 13.13
C TRP A 424 6.94 11.40 12.66
N TYR A 425 7.77 12.45 12.58
CA TYR A 425 9.10 12.47 11.94
C TYR A 425 10.09 11.37 12.39
N LYS A 426 10.23 11.09 13.69
CA LYS A 426 11.15 10.05 14.21
C LYS A 426 10.77 8.64 13.77
N ALA A 427 9.50 8.41 13.44
CA ALA A 427 9.00 7.15 12.94
C ALA A 427 9.49 6.86 11.51
N CYS A 428 9.76 7.91 10.72
CA CYS A 428 10.14 7.79 9.30
C CYS A 428 11.44 7.00 9.08
N VAL A 429 12.47 7.21 9.91
CA VAL A 429 13.77 6.52 9.78
C VAL A 429 13.67 5.03 10.15
N ARG A 430 13.03 4.71 11.28
CA ARG A 430 12.79 3.31 11.69
C ARG A 430 11.90 2.58 10.68
N ARG A 431 10.89 3.27 10.15
CA ARG A 431 9.98 2.78 9.12
C ARG A 431 10.70 2.44 7.81
N LEU A 432 11.66 3.25 7.38
CA LEU A 432 12.48 2.96 6.20
C LEU A 432 13.32 1.69 6.40
N MET A 433 14.02 1.58 7.55
CA MET A 433 14.89 0.43 7.85
C MET A 433 14.12 -0.90 7.93
N ILE A 434 13.02 -0.94 8.69
CA ILE A 434 12.21 -2.17 8.84
C ILE A 434 11.40 -2.46 7.56
N GLY A 435 10.94 -1.41 6.86
CA GLY A 435 10.17 -1.53 5.63
C GLY A 435 10.94 -2.12 4.45
N MET A 436 12.28 -2.12 4.49
CA MET A 436 13.14 -2.80 3.51
C MET A 436 13.14 -4.33 3.67
N LEU A 437 12.79 -4.86 4.85
CA LEU A 437 12.70 -6.30 5.08
C LEU A 437 11.38 -6.84 4.52
N SER A 438 11.44 -7.82 3.62
CA SER A 438 10.23 -8.41 3.01
C SER A 438 9.27 -9.00 4.04
N SER A 439 9.80 -9.64 5.08
CA SER A 439 9.08 -10.23 6.22
C SER A 439 8.45 -9.23 7.18
N SER A 440 8.68 -7.92 7.02
CA SER A 440 7.90 -6.91 7.77
C SER A 440 6.53 -6.64 7.15
N LYS A 441 6.28 -7.11 5.91
CA LYS A 441 5.04 -6.85 5.17
C LYS A 441 3.99 -7.93 5.46
N PRO A 442 2.70 -7.56 5.61
CA PRO A 442 1.61 -8.53 5.76
C PRO A 442 1.56 -9.62 4.68
N THR A 443 1.87 -9.26 3.43
CA THR A 443 1.86 -10.18 2.28
C THR A 443 2.85 -11.34 2.42
N TYR A 444 3.97 -11.13 3.11
CA TYR A 444 4.96 -12.18 3.34
C TYR A 444 4.41 -13.32 4.19
N TRP A 445 3.70 -12.98 5.28
CA TRP A 445 3.12 -13.95 6.21
C TRP A 445 1.84 -14.58 5.67
N ARG A 446 0.98 -13.78 5.01
CA ARG A 446 -0.25 -14.28 4.37
C ARG A 446 0.02 -15.30 3.27
N SER A 447 1.03 -15.07 2.43
CA SER A 447 1.44 -16.03 1.39
C SER A 447 1.97 -17.36 1.95
N ARG A 448 2.22 -17.45 3.27
CA ARG A 448 2.65 -18.66 3.99
C ARG A 448 1.54 -19.27 4.85
N GLY A 449 0.33 -18.73 4.78
CA GLY A 449 -0.82 -19.22 5.53
C GLY A 449 -0.95 -18.70 6.96
N PHE A 450 -0.21 -17.65 7.34
CA PHE A 450 -0.36 -17.00 8.65
C PHE A 450 -1.28 -15.78 8.56
N ALA A 451 -2.09 -15.58 9.59
CA ALA A 451 -2.82 -14.35 9.83
C ALA A 451 -1.87 -13.25 10.33
N THR A 452 -2.22 -12.00 10.06
CA THR A 452 -1.47 -10.81 10.50
C THR A 452 -2.33 -9.55 10.33
N SER A 453 -2.02 -8.50 11.08
CA SER A 453 -2.70 -7.20 11.00
C SER A 453 -2.56 -6.56 9.61
N ASP A 454 -3.58 -5.81 9.18
CA ASP A 454 -3.54 -5.04 7.92
C ASP A 454 -2.65 -3.80 8.07
N HIS A 455 -2.69 -3.21 9.26
CA HIS A 455 -1.95 -2.01 9.61
C HIS A 455 -1.24 -2.21 10.95
N PHE A 456 -0.06 -1.63 11.07
CA PHE A 456 0.72 -1.62 12.30
C PHE A 456 1.03 -0.17 12.72
N GLY A 457 1.03 0.09 14.02
CA GLY A 457 1.38 1.36 14.66
C GLY A 457 2.07 1.15 16.01
N GLY A 458 2.63 2.22 16.58
CA GLY A 458 3.22 2.19 17.94
C GLY A 458 4.45 3.08 18.10
N TYR A 459 5.29 3.24 17.06
CA TYR A 459 6.51 4.04 17.16
C TYR A 459 6.25 5.52 17.43
N SER A 460 5.14 6.05 16.91
CA SER A 460 4.72 7.43 17.13
C SER A 460 3.86 7.63 18.38
N LEU A 461 3.46 6.54 19.03
CA LEU A 461 2.62 6.51 20.23
C LEU A 461 3.41 6.14 21.48
N SER A 462 4.73 6.25 21.41
CA SER A 462 5.64 6.01 22.52
C SER A 462 6.35 7.32 22.90
N GLY A 463 6.12 7.82 24.13
CA GLY A 463 6.96 8.80 24.84
C GLY A 463 6.99 10.22 24.27
N GLY A 464 7.37 11.19 25.10
CA GLY A 464 7.37 12.62 24.75
C GLY A 464 6.03 13.33 25.00
N SER A 465 6.03 14.66 25.00
CA SER A 465 4.88 15.47 25.39
C SER A 465 3.66 15.25 24.48
N GLY A 466 2.46 15.45 25.05
CA GLY A 466 1.19 15.35 24.31
C GLY A 466 0.79 13.93 23.90
N LEU A 467 1.23 12.90 24.63
CA LEU A 467 0.94 11.49 24.33
C LEU A 467 -0.57 11.19 24.24
N LYS A 468 -1.38 11.67 25.19
CA LYS A 468 -2.85 11.53 25.16
C LYS A 468 -3.47 12.09 23.87
N LYS A 469 -3.06 13.30 23.45
CA LYS A 469 -3.53 13.93 22.22
C LYS A 469 -3.18 13.09 20.98
N ARG A 470 -1.99 12.49 20.94
CA ARG A 470 -1.58 11.60 19.84
C ARG A 470 -2.41 10.33 19.78
N TRP A 471 -2.74 9.75 20.94
CA TRP A 471 -3.63 8.60 21.04
C TRP A 471 -5.04 8.91 20.53
N LEU A 472 -5.68 9.96 21.05
CA LEU A 472 -7.02 10.37 20.61
C LEU A 472 -7.06 10.71 19.12
N GLY A 473 -6.05 11.43 18.62
CA GLY A 473 -5.92 11.73 17.19
C GLY A 473 -5.73 10.48 16.34
N THR A 474 -4.97 9.49 16.82
CA THR A 474 -4.78 8.21 16.14
C THR A 474 -6.06 7.40 16.06
N LEU A 475 -6.78 7.25 17.18
CA LEU A 475 -8.04 6.49 17.23
C LEU A 475 -9.09 7.06 16.27
N ALA A 476 -9.10 8.39 16.07
CA ALA A 476 -10.01 9.07 15.15
C ALA A 476 -9.74 8.74 13.66
N ILE A 477 -8.50 8.39 13.30
CA ILE A 477 -8.08 8.20 11.90
C ILE A 477 -7.73 6.75 11.57
N LEU A 478 -8.13 5.79 12.41
CA LEU A 478 -7.82 4.37 12.18
C LEU A 478 -8.33 3.92 10.80
N PRO A 479 -7.46 3.28 10.00
CA PRO A 479 -7.84 2.75 8.69
C PRO A 479 -8.78 1.54 8.84
N ASN A 480 -9.51 1.22 7.77
CA ASN A 480 -10.35 0.03 7.72
C ASN A 480 -9.49 -1.26 7.71
N GLY A 481 -10.04 -2.33 8.29
CA GLY A 481 -9.32 -3.59 8.53
C GLY A 481 -8.84 -3.71 9.97
N THR A 482 -7.92 -4.65 10.21
CA THR A 482 -7.33 -4.88 11.53
C THR A 482 -6.07 -4.04 11.70
N THR A 483 -6.10 -3.09 12.63
CA THR A 483 -4.93 -2.32 13.06
C THR A 483 -4.37 -2.87 14.36
N GLU A 484 -3.08 -3.17 14.39
CA GLU A 484 -2.34 -3.51 15.59
C GLU A 484 -1.53 -2.30 16.06
N ILE A 485 -1.72 -1.87 17.30
CA ILE A 485 -0.92 -0.84 17.97
C ILE A 485 -0.08 -1.52 19.05
N MET A 486 1.23 -1.49 18.87
CA MET A 486 2.21 -1.92 19.86
C MET A 486 2.41 -0.84 20.92
N VAL A 487 2.41 -1.25 22.18
CA VAL A 487 2.62 -0.39 23.35
C VAL A 487 3.60 -1.03 24.33
N HIS A 488 4.25 -0.21 25.16
CA HIS A 488 5.22 -0.62 26.19
C HIS A 488 4.83 -0.09 27.58
N PRO A 489 3.58 -0.24 28.06
CA PRO A 489 3.21 0.23 29.39
C PRO A 489 4.01 -0.53 30.45
N GLY A 490 4.35 0.15 31.53
CA GLY A 490 5.16 -0.42 32.61
C GLY A 490 5.51 0.61 33.66
N TYR A 491 5.85 0.14 34.86
CA TYR A 491 6.44 0.99 35.88
C TYR A 491 7.97 0.91 35.82
N CYS A 492 8.65 1.96 36.29
CA CYS A 492 10.12 1.98 36.29
C CYS A 492 10.65 0.83 37.15
N SER A 493 11.62 0.10 36.60
CA SER A 493 12.46 -0.82 37.35
C SER A 493 13.84 -0.19 37.53
N GLU A 494 14.56 -0.56 38.60
CA GLU A 494 15.93 -0.08 38.85
C GLU A 494 16.94 -0.54 37.79
N ASN A 495 16.55 -1.45 36.89
CA ASN A 495 17.41 -1.97 35.83
C ASN A 495 17.35 -1.15 34.53
N LYS A 496 18.51 -1.13 33.85
CA LYS A 496 18.89 -0.35 32.66
C LYS A 496 18.03 -0.62 31.40
N ASP A 497 16.72 -0.38 31.45
CA ASP A 497 15.96 -0.15 30.22
C ASP A 497 16.18 1.29 29.75
N THR A 498 16.44 1.45 28.46
CA THR A 498 16.63 2.75 27.82
C THR A 498 15.32 3.54 27.66
N TYR A 499 14.18 2.91 27.97
CA TYR A 499 12.84 3.48 27.78
C TYR A 499 12.00 3.63 29.06
N ASN A 500 12.61 3.71 30.25
CA ASN A 500 11.90 3.68 31.53
C ASN A 500 10.79 4.75 31.72
N GLU A 501 11.07 6.02 31.43
CA GLU A 501 10.09 7.10 31.69
C GLU A 501 8.86 7.03 30.76
N GLY A 502 9.06 6.61 29.49
CA GLY A 502 7.96 6.51 28.53
C GLY A 502 6.94 5.43 28.88
N ARG A 503 7.35 4.37 29.59
CA ARG A 503 6.44 3.28 30.00
C ARG A 503 5.36 3.76 30.96
N LYS A 504 5.71 4.64 31.90
CA LYS A 504 4.76 5.22 32.87
C LYS A 504 3.74 6.11 32.17
N ASP A 505 4.20 6.92 31.21
CA ASP A 505 3.32 7.77 30.41
C ASP A 505 2.31 6.93 29.61
N GLU A 506 2.74 5.78 29.07
CA GLU A 506 1.86 4.85 28.36
C GLU A 506 0.82 4.22 29.30
N VAL A 507 1.18 3.82 30.53
CA VAL A 507 0.20 3.38 31.54
C VAL A 507 -0.82 4.46 31.82
N ALA A 508 -0.37 5.70 32.03
CA ALA A 508 -1.26 6.82 32.34
C ALA A 508 -2.25 7.11 31.21
N VAL A 509 -1.80 7.07 29.95
CA VAL A 509 -2.67 7.32 28.79
C VAL A 509 -3.59 6.16 28.49
N LEU A 510 -3.14 4.91 28.63
CA LEU A 510 -3.95 3.72 28.39
C LEU A 510 -4.96 3.43 29.51
N THR A 511 -4.81 4.07 30.66
CA THR A 511 -5.80 4.02 31.76
C THR A 511 -6.59 5.32 31.91
N ASP A 512 -6.38 6.31 31.03
CA ASP A 512 -7.13 7.56 31.01
C ASP A 512 -8.60 7.29 30.61
N PRO A 513 -9.60 7.78 31.37
CA PRO A 513 -11.01 7.48 31.13
C PRO A 513 -11.51 7.85 29.72
N GLU A 514 -10.98 8.92 29.12
CA GLU A 514 -11.40 9.37 27.79
C GLU A 514 -10.88 8.41 26.71
N VAL A 515 -9.63 7.95 26.86
CA VAL A 515 -9.01 6.98 25.95
C VAL A 515 -9.68 5.61 26.10
N VAL A 516 -9.94 5.17 27.33
CA VAL A 516 -10.67 3.93 27.64
C VAL A 516 -12.05 3.94 26.99
N ALA A 517 -12.82 5.02 27.17
CA ALA A 517 -14.16 5.14 26.59
C ALA A 517 -14.13 5.01 25.06
N LYS A 518 -13.16 5.64 24.38
CA LYS A 518 -13.01 5.56 22.93
C LYS A 518 -12.64 4.17 22.41
N ILE A 519 -11.91 3.37 23.19
CA ILE A 519 -11.46 2.03 22.79
C ILE A 519 -12.51 0.97 23.13
N VAL A 520 -13.09 1.03 24.33
CA VAL A 520 -13.98 -0.01 24.87
C VAL A 520 -15.43 0.21 24.41
N HIS A 521 -15.85 1.46 24.23
CA HIS A 521 -17.20 1.84 23.81
C HIS A 521 -17.15 2.72 22.54
N PRO A 522 -16.76 2.15 21.39
CA PRO A 522 -16.70 2.90 20.14
C PRO A 522 -18.11 3.39 19.77
N VAL A 523 -18.26 4.72 19.64
CA VAL A 523 -19.49 5.40 19.19
C VAL A 523 -19.71 5.16 17.70
#